data_AF-A0A410RVI2-F1
#
_entry.id   AF-A0A410RVI2-F1
#
_cell.length_a   1.000
_cell.length_b   1.000
_cell.length_c   1.000
_cell.angle_alpha   90.00
_cell.angle_beta   90.00
_cell.angle_gamma   90.00
#
_symmetry.space_group_name_H-M   'P 1'
#
loop_
_entity.id
_entity.type
_entity.pdbx_description
1 polymer ?
#
loop_
_entity_poly.entity_id
_entity_poly.type
_entity_poly.pdbx_seq_one_letter_code
_entity_poly.pdbx_strand_id
1 'polypeptide(L)'
;MKQTRGFVVAMAVTTLLTGASDVQARGTVPSDAEAPVVFTGGATVRCGDTITEHTRLTRDLYCPSSAPFALQVVGEGIVLDLGGHTVRRTGPENFESQGIALQNNSMVRNGTIQGFGRGIIVPYGSDATNVRLHKLALLDNTAGVYNQNFANFLITECRVSGNDIGLSSEFDASIGSFDVRSSVFSGNRIALFADYHDIDVLDSTFTSNGRAFYCWQGLIRIRSSTIAWNDAVGTIPNDGDGPRFCAEIRFENTLIANNAAFAQATLPVWQPYKLSMIDSLVVHNGTGLQAGPLTVYIDGNTFHDNASGLTLSDREGLFPVPLTGIVRGNQFLANDGDGLRVQPPSTPTVIDNLALNNTGFGIYAPTAFDGGGNVARNNTAGNCVGIVCARH
;
A
#
# COMPACT_ATOMS: atom_id res chain seq x y z
N MET A 1 13.29 18.50 -40.73
CA MET A 1 13.54 17.08 -40.37
C MET A 1 14.67 17.04 -39.36
N LYS A 2 14.35 16.96 -38.07
CA LYS A 2 15.34 16.86 -36.98
C LYS A 2 15.36 15.40 -36.53
N GLN A 3 16.49 14.74 -36.73
CA GLN A 3 16.76 13.39 -36.23
C GLN A 3 16.99 13.47 -34.72
N THR A 4 16.00 13.05 -33.94
CA THR A 4 16.15 12.73 -32.52
C THR A 4 16.85 11.38 -32.40
N ARG A 5 18.11 11.40 -31.98
CA ARG A 5 18.83 10.20 -31.55
C ARG A 5 18.28 9.81 -30.17
N GLY A 6 17.47 8.76 -30.13
CA GLY A 6 17.06 8.13 -28.88
C GLY A 6 18.25 7.40 -28.25
N PHE A 7 18.71 7.89 -27.11
CA PHE A 7 19.56 7.13 -26.21
C PHE A 7 18.68 6.12 -25.48
N VAL A 8 18.77 4.84 -25.84
CA VAL A 8 18.22 3.75 -25.05
C VAL A 8 19.16 3.55 -23.87
N VAL A 9 18.82 4.10 -22.71
CA VAL A 9 19.44 3.72 -21.45
C VAL A 9 18.85 2.37 -21.06
N ALA A 10 19.45 1.30 -21.58
CA ALA A 10 19.31 -0.03 -21.02
C ALA A 10 20.05 -0.01 -19.68
N MET A 11 19.38 0.45 -18.61
CA MET A 11 19.82 0.15 -17.25
C MET A 11 19.62 -1.34 -17.04
N ALA A 12 20.70 -2.08 -17.33
CA ALA A 12 20.84 -3.43 -16.87
C ALA A 12 20.86 -3.36 -15.33
N VAL A 13 19.71 -3.66 -14.72
CA VAL A 13 19.60 -4.04 -13.29
C VAL A 13 20.30 -5.39 -13.16
N THR A 14 21.61 -5.36 -13.35
CA THR A 14 22.49 -6.50 -13.22
C THR A 14 22.92 -6.51 -11.77
N THR A 15 22.33 -7.43 -11.01
CA THR A 15 22.94 -8.05 -9.83
C THR A 15 23.38 -7.12 -8.69
N LEU A 16 22.42 -6.79 -7.83
CA LEU A 16 22.61 -6.70 -6.37
C LEU A 16 21.55 -7.57 -5.65
N LEU A 17 21.27 -8.76 -6.20
CA LEU A 17 20.55 -9.85 -5.52
C LEU A 17 21.56 -10.83 -4.88
N THR A 18 22.70 -10.33 -4.40
CA THR A 18 23.60 -11.13 -3.57
C THR A 18 23.05 -11.16 -2.15
N GLY A 19 22.19 -12.14 -1.89
CA GLY A 19 21.83 -12.58 -0.54
C GLY A 19 20.93 -11.63 0.23
N ALA A 20 19.65 -11.52 -0.16
CA ALA A 20 18.64 -11.30 0.87
C ALA A 20 18.74 -12.52 1.82
N SER A 21 19.09 -12.27 3.07
CA SER A 21 19.24 -13.32 4.08
C SER A 21 18.01 -14.23 4.10
N ASP A 22 18.19 -15.55 3.94
CA ASP A 22 17.17 -16.61 4.13
C ASP A 22 16.41 -16.48 5.48
N VAL A 23 16.90 -15.63 6.38
CA VAL A 23 16.31 -15.32 7.68
C VAL A 23 14.98 -14.59 7.57
N GLN A 24 14.69 -13.80 6.52
CA GLN A 24 13.40 -13.12 6.37
C GLN A 24 12.26 -14.00 5.84
N ALA A 25 12.56 -15.17 5.25
CA ALA A 25 11.55 -16.12 4.78
C ALA A 25 10.98 -17.01 5.92
N ARG A 26 11.51 -16.95 7.14
CA ARG A 26 11.18 -17.88 8.24
C ARG A 26 9.82 -17.68 8.92
N GLY A 27 8.98 -16.79 8.43
CA GLY A 27 7.65 -16.53 8.99
C GLY A 27 6.47 -17.20 8.26
N THR A 28 6.69 -17.87 7.12
CA THR A 28 5.58 -18.46 6.35
C THR A 28 5.18 -19.79 6.96
N VAL A 29 4.34 -19.75 8.00
CA VAL A 29 3.47 -20.88 8.34
C VAL A 29 2.78 -21.30 7.02
N PRO A 30 2.88 -22.57 6.58
CA PRO A 30 2.22 -23.03 5.37
C PRO A 30 0.75 -22.62 5.40
N SER A 31 0.30 -21.95 4.35
CA SER A 31 -1.08 -21.49 4.28
C SER A 31 -2.00 -22.70 4.28
N ASP A 32 -2.84 -22.82 5.31
CA ASP A 32 -3.96 -23.78 5.34
C ASP A 32 -5.03 -23.44 4.28
N ALA A 33 -4.84 -22.39 3.47
CA ALA A 33 -5.63 -22.13 2.29
C ALA A 33 -5.57 -23.25 1.25
N GLU A 34 -4.56 -24.13 1.28
CA GLU A 34 -4.45 -25.31 0.42
C GLU A 34 -4.93 -26.62 1.06
N ALA A 35 -5.50 -26.56 2.28
CA ALA A 35 -6.00 -27.75 2.95
C ALA A 35 -6.99 -28.51 2.04
N PRO A 36 -6.88 -29.86 1.93
CA PRO A 36 -7.83 -30.66 1.20
C PRO A 36 -9.24 -30.50 1.78
N VAL A 37 -10.21 -30.20 0.91
CA VAL A 37 -11.62 -30.05 1.26
C VAL A 37 -12.43 -30.98 0.37
N VAL A 38 -13.39 -31.69 0.96
CA VAL A 38 -14.36 -32.48 0.20
C VAL A 38 -15.46 -31.54 -0.28
N PHE A 39 -15.58 -31.37 -1.59
CA PHE A 39 -16.63 -30.57 -2.20
C PHE A 39 -17.87 -31.42 -2.46
N THR A 40 -19.01 -30.99 -1.95
CA THR A 40 -20.29 -31.69 -2.09
C THR A 40 -21.19 -31.06 -3.16
N GLY A 41 -20.93 -29.79 -3.53
CA GLY A 41 -21.67 -29.06 -4.57
C GLY A 41 -20.80 -28.55 -5.73
N GLY A 42 -21.43 -27.99 -6.78
CA GLY A 42 -20.71 -27.29 -7.85
C GLY A 42 -21.29 -27.35 -9.26
N ALA A 43 -21.85 -28.50 -9.67
CA ALA A 43 -22.35 -28.71 -11.04
C ALA A 43 -23.62 -27.90 -11.35
N THR A 44 -24.40 -27.60 -10.31
CA THR A 44 -25.71 -26.97 -10.41
C THR A 44 -25.69 -25.48 -10.09
N VAL A 45 -24.56 -24.93 -9.63
CA VAL A 45 -24.48 -23.54 -9.19
C VAL A 45 -24.85 -22.57 -10.33
N ARG A 46 -25.70 -21.61 -10.00
CA ARG A 46 -26.21 -20.54 -10.85
C ARG A 46 -26.06 -19.20 -10.15
N CYS A 47 -26.21 -18.14 -10.94
CA CYS A 47 -26.24 -16.78 -10.39
C CYS A 47 -27.45 -16.58 -9.48
N GLY A 48 -27.22 -15.95 -8.33
CA GLY A 48 -28.20 -15.74 -7.27
C GLY A 48 -28.30 -16.89 -6.28
N ASP A 49 -27.52 -17.96 -6.44
CA ASP A 49 -27.55 -19.10 -5.51
C ASP A 49 -26.92 -18.74 -4.16
N THR A 50 -27.50 -19.34 -3.12
CA THR A 50 -26.97 -19.33 -1.76
C THR A 50 -26.17 -20.63 -1.51
N ILE A 51 -24.92 -20.49 -1.10
CA ILE A 51 -23.97 -21.56 -0.85
C ILE A 51 -23.95 -21.89 0.65
N THR A 52 -24.40 -23.10 0.98
CA THR A 52 -24.54 -23.61 2.36
C THR A 52 -23.59 -24.77 2.68
N GLU A 53 -22.76 -25.19 1.72
CA GLU A 53 -21.75 -26.23 1.89
C GLU A 53 -20.50 -25.96 1.02
N HIS A 54 -19.41 -26.68 1.27
CA HIS A 54 -18.20 -26.58 0.46
C HIS A 54 -18.51 -26.84 -1.01
N THR A 55 -18.21 -25.86 -1.84
CA THR A 55 -18.65 -25.84 -3.24
C THR A 55 -17.47 -25.52 -4.14
N ARG A 56 -17.33 -26.30 -5.22
CA ARG A 56 -16.37 -26.01 -6.28
C ARG A 56 -17.09 -25.71 -7.58
N LEU A 57 -16.90 -24.52 -8.16
CA LEU A 57 -17.47 -24.23 -9.47
C LEU A 57 -16.86 -25.14 -10.55
N THR A 58 -17.69 -25.48 -11.53
CA THR A 58 -17.34 -26.35 -12.67
C THR A 58 -17.51 -25.65 -14.02
N ARG A 59 -17.93 -24.39 -14.00
CA ARG A 59 -18.13 -23.54 -15.17
C ARG A 59 -18.10 -22.07 -14.76
N ASP A 60 -17.88 -21.21 -15.75
CA ASP A 60 -18.07 -19.77 -15.59
C ASP A 60 -19.54 -19.43 -15.34
N LEU A 61 -19.77 -18.37 -14.58
CA LEU A 61 -21.08 -17.80 -14.29
C LEU A 61 -21.18 -16.39 -14.90
N TYR A 62 -22.28 -16.15 -15.61
CA TYR A 62 -22.58 -14.89 -16.29
C TYR A 62 -23.81 -14.28 -15.62
N CYS A 63 -23.59 -13.40 -14.66
CA CYS A 63 -24.62 -12.97 -13.73
C CYS A 63 -25.17 -11.60 -14.10
N PRO A 64 -26.50 -11.44 -14.25
CA PRO A 64 -27.10 -10.14 -14.58
C PRO A 64 -26.93 -9.16 -13.41
N SER A 65 -26.74 -7.88 -13.73
CA SER A 65 -26.58 -6.82 -12.72
C SER A 65 -27.83 -6.52 -11.87
N SER A 66 -28.96 -7.14 -12.18
CA SER A 66 -30.23 -6.99 -11.46
C SER A 66 -30.37 -7.88 -10.22
N ALA A 67 -29.51 -8.90 -10.08
CA ALA A 67 -29.51 -9.73 -8.88
C ALA A 67 -28.82 -8.98 -7.72
N PRO A 68 -29.27 -9.16 -6.46
CA PRO A 68 -28.63 -8.52 -5.31
C PRO A 68 -27.17 -8.97 -5.13
N PHE A 69 -26.86 -10.20 -5.54
CA PHE A 69 -25.52 -10.79 -5.56
C PHE A 69 -25.41 -11.85 -6.67
N ALA A 70 -24.19 -12.14 -7.14
CA ALA A 70 -23.95 -13.27 -8.03
C ALA A 70 -23.93 -14.60 -7.28
N LEU A 71 -23.30 -14.65 -6.10
CA LEU A 71 -23.35 -15.78 -5.17
C LEU A 71 -23.38 -15.26 -3.73
N GLN A 72 -24.08 -15.96 -2.83
CA GLN A 72 -24.06 -15.65 -1.41
C GLN A 72 -23.58 -16.85 -0.60
N VAL A 73 -22.54 -16.69 0.21
CA VAL A 73 -22.03 -17.76 1.08
C VAL A 73 -22.56 -17.54 2.49
N VAL A 74 -23.32 -18.51 3.02
CA VAL A 74 -24.00 -18.37 4.31
C VAL A 74 -23.63 -19.41 5.36
N GLY A 75 -22.96 -20.50 5.00
CA GLY A 75 -22.50 -21.43 6.03
C GLY A 75 -21.14 -21.05 6.59
N GLU A 76 -20.98 -21.30 7.89
CA GLU A 76 -19.74 -21.07 8.63
C GLU A 76 -18.64 -22.04 8.18
N GLY A 77 -17.42 -21.53 8.01
CA GLY A 77 -16.25 -22.30 7.62
C GLY A 77 -16.27 -22.81 6.16
N ILE A 78 -17.24 -22.39 5.35
CA ILE A 78 -17.35 -22.85 3.96
C ILE A 78 -16.18 -22.38 3.13
N VAL A 79 -15.77 -23.26 2.22
CA VAL A 79 -14.83 -22.97 1.14
C VAL A 79 -15.61 -22.95 -0.17
N LEU A 80 -15.66 -21.78 -0.80
CA LEU A 80 -16.09 -21.58 -2.18
C LEU A 80 -14.85 -21.54 -3.07
N ASP A 81 -14.59 -22.65 -3.75
CA ASP A 81 -13.51 -22.75 -4.74
C ASP A 81 -14.08 -22.44 -6.13
N LEU A 82 -13.59 -21.39 -6.78
CA LEU A 82 -14.06 -21.05 -8.11
C LEU A 82 -13.48 -21.98 -9.19
N GLY A 83 -12.58 -22.90 -8.85
CA GLY A 83 -12.09 -23.95 -9.76
C GLY A 83 -11.30 -23.44 -10.97
N GLY A 84 -10.82 -22.20 -10.94
CA GLY A 84 -10.24 -21.48 -12.08
C GLY A 84 -11.27 -20.79 -12.97
N HIS A 85 -12.56 -20.87 -12.64
CA HIS A 85 -13.65 -20.26 -13.40
C HIS A 85 -13.88 -18.79 -13.05
N THR A 86 -14.63 -18.13 -13.92
CA THR A 86 -14.98 -16.71 -13.80
C THR A 86 -16.43 -16.54 -13.36
N VAL A 87 -16.65 -15.77 -12.30
CA VAL A 87 -17.95 -15.17 -11.97
C VAL A 87 -17.92 -13.74 -12.48
N ARG A 88 -18.72 -13.42 -13.51
CA ARG A 88 -18.70 -12.08 -14.13
C ARG A 88 -20.08 -11.45 -14.17
N ARG A 89 -20.12 -10.13 -14.00
CA ARG A 89 -21.32 -9.33 -14.24
C ARG A 89 -21.60 -9.24 -15.74
N THR A 90 -22.88 -9.25 -16.11
CA THR A 90 -23.37 -8.94 -17.46
C THR A 90 -24.35 -7.77 -17.42
N GLY A 91 -24.47 -7.06 -18.54
CA GLY A 91 -25.34 -5.88 -18.67
C GLY A 91 -24.61 -4.55 -18.38
N PRO A 92 -25.36 -3.45 -18.15
CA PRO A 92 -24.79 -2.14 -17.86
C PRO A 92 -24.13 -2.07 -16.49
N GLU A 93 -23.19 -1.14 -16.31
CA GLU A 93 -22.54 -0.85 -15.04
C GLU A 93 -23.58 -0.59 -13.94
N ASN A 94 -23.35 -1.19 -12.77
CA ASN A 94 -24.21 -1.04 -11.59
C ASN A 94 -23.32 -1.05 -10.35
N PHE A 95 -23.13 0.10 -9.74
CA PHE A 95 -22.31 0.29 -8.54
C PHE A 95 -22.81 -0.49 -7.31
N GLU A 96 -24.10 -0.85 -7.28
CA GLU A 96 -24.71 -1.63 -6.20
C GLU A 96 -24.63 -3.15 -6.42
N SER A 97 -24.21 -3.59 -7.61
CA SER A 97 -24.09 -5.02 -7.91
C SER A 97 -23.00 -5.68 -7.08
N GLN A 98 -23.31 -6.85 -6.53
CA GLN A 98 -22.39 -7.62 -5.69
C GLN A 98 -21.96 -8.90 -6.41
N GLY A 99 -20.67 -9.22 -6.40
CA GLY A 99 -20.14 -10.48 -6.89
C GLY A 99 -20.44 -11.59 -5.88
N ILE A 100 -19.55 -11.77 -4.92
CA ILE A 100 -19.71 -12.78 -3.86
C ILE A 100 -19.95 -12.09 -2.53
N ALA A 101 -21.13 -12.30 -1.96
CA ALA A 101 -21.50 -11.81 -0.64
C ALA A 101 -21.24 -12.88 0.43
N LEU A 102 -20.51 -12.52 1.48
CA LEU A 102 -20.10 -13.43 2.55
C LEU A 102 -20.85 -13.09 3.83
N GLN A 103 -21.76 -13.96 4.26
CA GLN A 103 -22.57 -13.76 5.47
C GLN A 103 -21.94 -14.36 6.73
N ASN A 104 -21.03 -15.32 6.58
CA ASN A 104 -20.34 -16.01 7.67
C ASN A 104 -18.84 -16.18 7.35
N ASN A 105 -18.04 -16.61 8.34
CA ASN A 105 -16.60 -16.82 8.13
C ASN A 105 -16.42 -17.87 7.04
N SER A 106 -15.66 -17.54 6.02
CA SER A 106 -15.57 -18.36 4.82
C SER A 106 -14.30 -18.06 4.04
N MET A 107 -13.98 -18.97 3.12
CA MET A 107 -12.88 -18.82 2.18
C MET A 107 -13.41 -18.80 0.76
N VAL A 108 -12.96 -17.83 -0.02
CA VAL A 108 -13.15 -17.82 -1.48
C VAL A 108 -11.79 -17.97 -2.14
N ARG A 109 -11.65 -18.91 -3.08
CA ARG A 109 -10.35 -19.14 -3.71
C ARG A 109 -10.40 -19.54 -5.17
N ASN A 110 -9.24 -19.41 -5.83
CA ASN A 110 -8.92 -20.04 -7.11
C ASN A 110 -9.91 -19.71 -8.24
N GLY A 111 -9.89 -18.47 -8.74
CA GLY A 111 -10.67 -18.07 -9.93
C GLY A 111 -10.77 -16.57 -10.10
N THR A 112 -11.73 -16.12 -10.90
CA THR A 112 -11.88 -14.71 -11.29
C THR A 112 -13.24 -14.16 -10.90
N ILE A 113 -13.28 -12.95 -10.35
CA ILE A 113 -14.50 -12.18 -10.09
C ILE A 113 -14.37 -10.84 -10.79
N GLN A 114 -15.31 -10.55 -11.69
CA GLN A 114 -15.12 -9.44 -12.64
C GLN A 114 -16.36 -8.56 -12.85
N GLY A 115 -16.10 -7.25 -12.90
CA GLY A 115 -17.01 -6.25 -13.45
C GLY A 115 -18.11 -5.77 -12.51
N PHE A 116 -18.10 -6.17 -11.24
CA PHE A 116 -19.14 -5.82 -10.27
C PHE A 116 -18.93 -4.43 -9.66
N GLY A 117 -19.98 -3.85 -9.08
CA GLY A 117 -19.79 -2.71 -8.19
C GLY A 117 -18.92 -3.10 -6.99
N ARG A 118 -19.20 -4.26 -6.40
CA ARG A 118 -18.44 -4.82 -5.28
C ARG A 118 -18.09 -6.27 -5.58
N GLY A 119 -16.82 -6.57 -5.85
CA GLY A 119 -16.36 -7.90 -6.25
C GLY A 119 -16.59 -8.95 -5.16
N ILE A 120 -15.88 -8.81 -4.05
CA ILE A 120 -16.16 -9.51 -2.78
C ILE A 120 -16.75 -8.52 -1.80
N ILE A 121 -17.81 -8.91 -1.09
CA ILE A 121 -18.42 -8.07 -0.05
C ILE A 121 -18.70 -8.85 1.24
N VAL A 122 -18.41 -8.22 2.39
CA VAL A 122 -19.02 -8.57 3.68
C VAL A 122 -20.12 -7.53 3.94
N PRO A 123 -21.40 -7.86 3.72
CA PRO A 123 -22.49 -6.89 3.83
C PRO A 123 -22.80 -6.57 5.30
N TYR A 124 -23.53 -5.46 5.49
CA TYR A 124 -24.05 -5.09 6.81
C TYR A 124 -24.91 -6.22 7.40
N GLY A 125 -24.74 -6.49 8.70
CA GLY A 125 -25.49 -7.53 9.41
C GLY A 125 -24.97 -8.95 9.18
N SER A 126 -23.86 -9.13 8.45
CA SER A 126 -23.15 -10.39 8.38
C SER A 126 -22.52 -10.78 9.73
N ASP A 127 -22.40 -12.07 10.00
CA ASP A 127 -21.65 -12.63 11.14
C ASP A 127 -20.18 -12.95 10.77
N ALA A 128 -19.74 -12.63 9.54
CA ALA A 128 -18.38 -12.85 9.08
C ALA A 128 -17.41 -11.88 9.77
N THR A 129 -16.54 -12.42 10.60
CA THR A 129 -15.47 -11.70 11.31
C THR A 129 -14.09 -12.00 10.73
N ASN A 130 -13.92 -13.15 10.08
CA ASN A 130 -12.66 -13.60 9.51
C ASN A 130 -12.91 -14.23 8.14
N VAL A 131 -12.52 -13.52 7.09
CA VAL A 131 -12.68 -13.90 5.69
C VAL A 131 -11.33 -14.18 5.07
N ARG A 132 -11.26 -15.21 4.22
CA ARG A 132 -10.03 -15.60 3.54
C ARG A 132 -10.20 -15.56 2.03
N LEU A 133 -9.31 -14.85 1.36
CA LEU A 133 -9.27 -14.70 -0.08
C LEU A 133 -7.94 -15.24 -0.58
N HIS A 134 -7.97 -16.21 -1.49
CA HIS A 134 -6.75 -16.90 -1.92
C HIS A 134 -6.72 -17.19 -3.42
N LYS A 135 -5.65 -16.81 -4.12
CA LYS A 135 -5.49 -17.09 -5.56
C LYS A 135 -6.67 -16.61 -6.39
N LEU A 136 -7.16 -15.40 -6.09
CA LEU A 136 -8.26 -14.76 -6.83
C LEU A 136 -7.74 -13.67 -7.77
N ALA A 137 -8.38 -13.56 -8.93
CA ALA A 137 -8.30 -12.37 -9.77
C ALA A 137 -9.56 -11.51 -9.56
N LEU A 138 -9.39 -10.32 -8.98
CA LEU A 138 -10.44 -9.34 -8.74
C LEU A 138 -10.28 -8.21 -9.77
N LEU A 139 -11.09 -8.27 -10.83
CA LEU A 139 -10.88 -7.50 -12.05
C LEU A 139 -12.00 -6.51 -12.35
N ASP A 140 -11.63 -5.28 -12.70
CA ASP A 140 -12.55 -4.27 -13.27
C ASP A 140 -13.81 -4.03 -12.43
N ASN A 141 -13.71 -4.14 -11.11
CA ASN A 141 -14.81 -3.83 -10.19
C ASN A 141 -14.71 -2.36 -9.76
N THR A 142 -15.81 -1.78 -9.26
CA THR A 142 -15.68 -0.50 -8.56
C THR A 142 -14.86 -0.69 -7.29
N ALA A 143 -15.22 -1.67 -6.46
CA ALA A 143 -14.40 -2.15 -5.34
C ALA A 143 -14.04 -3.62 -5.54
N GLY A 144 -12.75 -3.97 -5.50
CA GLY A 144 -12.31 -5.37 -5.58
C GLY A 144 -12.77 -6.17 -4.35
N VAL A 145 -12.45 -5.66 -3.16
CA VAL A 145 -12.95 -6.13 -1.86
C VAL A 145 -13.61 -4.96 -1.14
N TYR A 146 -14.81 -5.18 -0.60
CA TYR A 146 -15.61 -4.17 0.08
C TYR A 146 -16.11 -4.67 1.44
N ASN A 147 -15.73 -4.01 2.52
CA ASN A 147 -16.19 -4.33 3.87
C ASN A 147 -17.28 -3.38 4.35
N GLN A 148 -18.49 -3.86 4.69
CA GLN A 148 -19.55 -3.05 5.31
C GLN A 148 -19.79 -3.41 6.79
N ASN A 149 -18.84 -4.12 7.42
CA ASN A 149 -19.03 -4.71 8.73
C ASN A 149 -17.71 -4.76 9.53
N PHE A 150 -17.73 -5.45 10.67
CA PHE A 150 -16.57 -5.72 11.52
C PHE A 150 -15.86 -7.00 11.06
N ALA A 151 -14.95 -6.91 10.09
CA ALA A 151 -14.35 -8.09 9.46
C ALA A 151 -12.84 -7.94 9.21
N ASN A 152 -12.12 -9.05 9.42
CA ASN A 152 -10.71 -9.19 9.08
C ASN A 152 -10.57 -10.01 7.80
N PHE A 153 -9.74 -9.56 6.88
CA PHE A 153 -9.48 -10.21 5.61
C PHE A 153 -8.03 -10.70 5.58
N LEU A 154 -7.83 -11.99 5.33
CA LEU A 154 -6.56 -12.54 4.91
C LEU A 154 -6.57 -12.73 3.40
N ILE A 155 -5.79 -11.92 2.68
CA ILE A 155 -5.72 -11.87 1.22
C ILE A 155 -4.36 -12.38 0.78
N THR A 156 -4.32 -13.50 0.06
CA THR A 156 -3.08 -14.20 -0.26
C THR A 156 -3.03 -14.57 -1.74
N GLU A 157 -1.91 -14.27 -2.40
CA GLU A 157 -1.67 -14.63 -3.80
C GLU A 157 -2.77 -14.14 -4.77
N CYS A 158 -3.35 -12.98 -4.47
CA CYS A 158 -4.42 -12.40 -5.27
C CYS A 158 -3.86 -11.41 -6.30
N ARG A 159 -4.56 -11.29 -7.43
CA ARG A 159 -4.37 -10.22 -8.41
C ARG A 159 -5.56 -9.27 -8.36
N VAL A 160 -5.33 -8.02 -7.97
CA VAL A 160 -6.35 -6.98 -7.87
C VAL A 160 -6.06 -5.93 -8.93
N SER A 161 -6.87 -5.88 -9.98
CA SER A 161 -6.51 -5.10 -11.17
C SER A 161 -7.67 -4.40 -11.86
N GLY A 162 -7.41 -3.20 -12.38
CA GLY A 162 -8.40 -2.42 -13.13
C GLY A 162 -9.57 -1.91 -12.28
N ASN A 163 -9.49 -2.03 -10.94
CA ASN A 163 -10.57 -1.60 -10.08
C ASN A 163 -10.50 -0.09 -9.82
N ASP A 164 -11.63 0.54 -9.55
CA ASP A 164 -11.62 1.92 -9.08
C ASP A 164 -10.93 2.00 -7.71
N ILE A 165 -11.30 1.11 -6.79
CA ILE A 165 -10.63 0.88 -5.51
C ILE A 165 -10.34 -0.62 -5.36
N GLY A 166 -9.09 -0.99 -5.04
CA GLY A 166 -8.72 -2.39 -4.84
C GLY A 166 -9.35 -2.97 -3.58
N LEU A 167 -8.98 -2.42 -2.42
CA LEU A 167 -9.56 -2.74 -1.11
C LEU A 167 -10.22 -1.48 -0.53
N SER A 168 -11.47 -1.60 -0.11
CA SER A 168 -12.28 -0.50 0.40
C SER A 168 -13.26 -0.98 1.46
N SER A 169 -13.92 -0.02 2.09
CA SER A 169 -14.90 -0.28 3.13
C SER A 169 -16.07 0.73 3.07
N GLU A 170 -17.10 0.50 3.89
CA GLU A 170 -18.20 1.42 4.08
C GLU A 170 -17.75 2.60 4.92
N PHE A 171 -18.03 3.79 4.39
CA PHE A 171 -17.47 5.02 4.90
C PHE A 171 -17.98 5.35 6.31
N ASP A 172 -17.07 5.59 7.25
CA ASP A 172 -17.35 5.88 8.66
C ASP A 172 -18.22 4.81 9.39
N ALA A 173 -18.43 3.61 8.79
CA ALA A 173 -19.40 2.62 9.30
C ALA A 173 -18.87 1.19 9.42
N SER A 174 -17.62 0.96 9.04
CA SER A 174 -16.98 -0.36 9.09
C SER A 174 -15.57 -0.24 9.64
N ILE A 175 -15.12 -1.28 10.34
CA ILE A 175 -13.76 -1.37 10.89
C ILE A 175 -13.25 -2.80 10.70
N GLY A 176 -11.94 -2.98 10.76
CA GLY A 176 -11.36 -4.31 10.66
C GLY A 176 -9.92 -4.26 10.21
N SER A 177 -9.49 -5.31 9.52
CA SER A 177 -8.14 -5.38 9.01
C SER A 177 -8.05 -6.04 7.64
N PHE A 178 -7.05 -5.62 6.86
CA PHE A 178 -6.63 -6.28 5.63
C PHE A 178 -5.18 -6.76 5.80
N ASP A 179 -4.99 -8.07 5.97
CA ASP A 179 -3.68 -8.73 5.93
C ASP A 179 -3.44 -9.25 4.51
N VAL A 180 -2.55 -8.59 3.78
CA VAL A 180 -2.30 -8.80 2.36
C VAL A 180 -0.92 -9.40 2.16
N ARG A 181 -0.84 -10.57 1.51
CA ARG A 181 0.41 -11.30 1.31
C ARG A 181 0.60 -11.74 -0.13
N SER A 182 1.82 -11.60 -0.64
CA SER A 182 2.24 -12.15 -1.94
C SER A 182 1.26 -11.82 -3.08
N SER A 183 0.68 -10.61 -3.05
CA SER A 183 -0.40 -10.20 -3.95
C SER A 183 0.05 -9.07 -4.87
N VAL A 184 -0.66 -8.91 -6.00
CA VAL A 184 -0.33 -7.91 -7.02
C VAL A 184 -1.51 -6.97 -7.22
N PHE A 185 -1.26 -5.67 -7.05
CA PHE A 185 -2.19 -4.59 -7.29
C PHE A 185 -1.75 -3.79 -8.51
N SER A 186 -2.56 -3.78 -9.57
CA SER A 186 -2.18 -3.12 -10.82
C SER A 186 -3.29 -2.43 -11.58
N GLY A 187 -3.05 -1.21 -12.05
CA GLY A 187 -4.04 -0.49 -12.84
C GLY A 187 -5.27 -0.04 -12.05
N ASN A 188 -5.20 0.02 -10.72
CA ASN A 188 -6.31 0.52 -9.91
C ASN A 188 -6.22 2.04 -9.77
N ARG A 189 -7.34 2.78 -9.65
CA ARG A 189 -7.26 4.22 -9.31
C ARG A 189 -6.71 4.40 -7.89
N ILE A 190 -7.16 3.59 -6.94
CA ILE A 190 -6.59 3.46 -5.59
C ILE A 190 -6.43 1.97 -5.28
N ALA A 191 -5.23 1.49 -4.95
CA ALA A 191 -5.07 0.07 -4.62
C ALA A 191 -5.58 -0.27 -3.20
N LEU A 192 -5.25 0.54 -2.19
CA LEU A 192 -5.62 0.33 -0.79
C LEU A 192 -6.30 1.57 -0.21
N PHE A 193 -7.46 1.41 0.43
CA PHE A 193 -8.12 2.47 1.19
C PHE A 193 -8.34 1.99 2.64
N ALA A 194 -7.66 2.62 3.59
CA ALA A 194 -7.69 2.22 5.00
C ALA A 194 -9.04 2.46 5.67
N ASP A 195 -9.53 3.71 5.74
CA ASP A 195 -10.84 4.09 6.27
C ASP A 195 -11.32 3.24 7.48
N TYR A 196 -10.74 3.48 8.65
CA TYR A 196 -10.91 2.72 9.90
C TYR A 196 -10.38 1.29 9.91
N HIS A 197 -9.57 0.90 8.93
CA HIS A 197 -8.92 -0.40 8.88
C HIS A 197 -7.42 -0.32 9.14
N ASP A 198 -6.93 -1.38 9.76
CA ASP A 198 -5.51 -1.69 9.83
C ASP A 198 -5.13 -2.50 8.58
N ILE A 199 -4.20 -1.99 7.78
CA ILE A 199 -3.70 -2.68 6.59
C ILE A 199 -2.25 -3.11 6.85
N ASP A 200 -2.00 -4.42 6.86
CA ASP A 200 -0.65 -5.00 6.89
C ASP A 200 -0.38 -5.70 5.56
N VAL A 201 0.68 -5.28 4.89
CA VAL A 201 1.08 -5.79 3.58
C VAL A 201 2.45 -6.42 3.67
N LEU A 202 2.57 -7.64 3.15
CA LEU A 202 3.81 -8.39 3.09
C LEU A 202 4.05 -8.91 1.67
N ASP A 203 5.28 -8.80 1.18
CA ASP A 203 5.73 -9.46 -0.06
C ASP A 203 4.85 -9.14 -1.28
N SER A 204 4.28 -7.94 -1.36
CA SER A 204 3.30 -7.59 -2.39
C SER A 204 3.83 -6.54 -3.36
N THR A 205 3.21 -6.47 -4.54
CA THR A 205 3.62 -5.54 -5.61
C THR A 205 2.49 -4.60 -5.96
N PHE A 206 2.78 -3.30 -5.98
CA PHE A 206 1.88 -2.22 -6.41
C PHE A 206 2.48 -1.53 -7.63
N THR A 207 1.85 -1.71 -8.79
CA THR A 207 2.36 -1.16 -10.05
C THR A 207 1.29 -0.53 -10.94
N SER A 208 1.62 0.58 -11.60
CA SER A 208 0.72 1.22 -12.58
C SER A 208 -0.64 1.60 -11.98
N ASN A 209 -0.71 1.89 -10.68
CA ASN A 209 -1.92 2.41 -10.05
C ASN A 209 -1.90 3.94 -10.08
N GLY A 210 -3.08 4.56 -9.97
CA GLY A 210 -3.17 6.00 -9.71
C GLY A 210 -2.54 6.35 -8.36
N ARG A 211 -2.81 5.54 -7.33
CA ARG A 211 -2.04 5.54 -6.08
C ARG A 211 -2.03 4.17 -5.40
N ALA A 212 -0.94 3.83 -4.72
CA ALA A 212 -0.87 2.55 -4.00
C ALA A 212 -1.74 2.55 -2.74
N PHE A 213 -1.85 3.67 -2.03
CA PHE A 213 -2.74 3.76 -0.87
C PHE A 213 -3.38 5.14 -0.66
N TYR A 214 -4.49 5.14 0.07
CA TYR A 214 -5.12 6.29 0.68
C TYR A 214 -5.35 5.98 2.16
N CYS A 215 -4.59 6.65 3.03
CA CYS A 215 -4.69 6.44 4.48
C CYS A 215 -5.56 7.53 5.09
N TRP A 216 -6.78 7.18 5.44
CA TRP A 216 -7.72 8.03 6.13
C TRP A 216 -8.21 7.26 7.34
N GLN A 217 -8.00 7.80 8.54
CA GLN A 217 -8.40 7.14 9.78
C GLN A 217 -7.98 5.68 9.91
N GLY A 218 -6.69 5.35 9.93
CA GLY A 218 -6.26 3.96 10.03
C GLY A 218 -4.75 3.82 10.17
N LEU A 219 -4.25 2.60 10.04
CA LEU A 219 -2.83 2.31 9.99
C LEU A 219 -2.50 1.52 8.73
N ILE A 220 -1.34 1.82 8.13
CA ILE A 220 -0.81 1.06 7.00
C ILE A 220 0.63 0.66 7.31
N ARG A 221 0.90 -0.64 7.24
CA ARG A 221 2.23 -1.22 7.32
C ARG A 221 2.55 -1.99 6.04
N ILE A 222 3.68 -1.70 5.41
CA ILE A 222 4.12 -2.34 4.16
C ILE A 222 5.53 -2.88 4.37
N ARG A 223 5.71 -4.18 4.11
CA ARG A 223 6.94 -4.91 4.42
C ARG A 223 7.41 -5.75 3.25
N SER A 224 8.71 -5.76 2.99
CA SER A 224 9.33 -6.60 1.96
C SER A 224 8.61 -6.53 0.62
N SER A 225 8.08 -5.34 0.27
CA SER A 225 7.15 -5.15 -0.85
C SER A 225 7.76 -4.20 -1.89
N THR A 226 7.12 -4.12 -3.06
CA THR A 226 7.51 -3.20 -4.14
C THR A 226 6.37 -2.25 -4.47
N ILE A 227 6.65 -0.95 -4.45
CA ILE A 227 5.74 0.10 -4.91
C ILE A 227 6.42 0.86 -6.04
N ALA A 228 6.01 0.61 -7.28
CA ALA A 228 6.71 1.18 -8.42
C ALA A 228 5.81 1.54 -9.60
N TRP A 229 6.21 2.55 -10.38
CA TRP A 229 5.47 3.00 -11.57
C TRP A 229 4.01 3.38 -11.31
N ASN A 230 3.72 3.93 -10.12
CA ASN A 230 2.41 4.50 -9.83
C ASN A 230 2.44 6.03 -10.09
N ASP A 231 1.29 6.64 -10.34
CA ASP A 231 1.21 8.10 -10.45
C ASP A 231 1.60 8.75 -9.10
N ALA A 232 1.16 8.15 -7.99
CA ALA A 232 1.62 8.49 -6.65
C ALA A 232 1.87 7.24 -5.79
N VAL A 233 2.81 7.31 -4.85
CA VAL A 233 2.97 6.27 -3.82
C VAL A 233 1.71 6.22 -2.94
N GLY A 234 1.25 7.35 -2.42
CA GLY A 234 0.04 7.38 -1.61
C GLY A 234 -0.50 8.76 -1.29
N THR A 235 -1.58 8.80 -0.52
CA THR A 235 -2.19 10.03 -0.03
C THR A 235 -2.53 9.88 1.44
N ILE A 236 -2.12 10.87 2.23
CA ILE A 236 -2.36 10.96 3.66
C ILE A 236 -2.85 12.38 3.93
N PRO A 237 -4.16 12.66 3.76
CA PRO A 237 -4.70 13.99 3.96
C PRO A 237 -4.62 14.38 5.44
N ASN A 238 -4.77 15.67 5.69
CA ASN A 238 -4.97 16.21 7.02
C ASN A 238 -6.35 16.85 7.12
N ASP A 239 -7.23 16.24 7.92
CA ASP A 239 -8.53 16.81 8.25
C ASP A 239 -8.46 17.69 9.52
N GLY A 240 -7.26 18.13 9.90
CA GLY A 240 -6.99 18.91 11.10
C GLY A 240 -7.11 18.08 12.38
N ASP A 241 -7.83 18.61 13.37
CA ASP A 241 -8.08 17.96 14.65
C ASP A 241 -9.34 17.07 14.65
N GLY A 242 -9.92 16.83 13.46
CA GLY A 242 -10.98 15.85 13.29
C GLY A 242 -10.50 14.42 13.61
N PRO A 243 -11.43 13.47 13.84
CA PRO A 243 -11.08 12.08 14.12
C PRO A 243 -10.36 11.38 12.95
N ARG A 244 -10.36 12.01 11.78
CA ARG A 244 -9.92 11.43 10.52
C ARG A 244 -8.43 11.67 10.27
N PHE A 245 -7.59 10.82 10.84
CA PHE A 245 -6.13 10.91 10.68
C PHE A 245 -5.49 9.54 10.41
N CYS A 246 -4.42 9.51 9.62
CA CYS A 246 -3.62 8.29 9.50
C CYS A 246 -2.76 8.12 10.76
N ALA A 247 -3.04 7.11 11.58
CA ALA A 247 -2.37 6.87 12.85
C ALA A 247 -0.89 6.53 12.64
N GLU A 248 -0.59 5.64 11.71
CA GLU A 248 0.78 5.33 11.32
C GLU A 248 0.83 4.87 9.86
N ILE A 249 1.85 5.36 9.14
CA ILE A 249 2.34 4.76 7.91
C ILE A 249 3.73 4.22 8.18
N ARG A 250 3.94 2.94 7.84
CA ARG A 250 5.18 2.23 8.14
C ARG A 250 5.67 1.43 6.94
N PHE A 251 6.93 1.64 6.55
CA PHE A 251 7.61 0.84 5.55
C PHE A 251 8.81 0.11 6.17
N GLU A 252 8.98 -1.17 5.84
CA GLU A 252 10.13 -1.97 6.25
C GLU A 252 10.65 -2.76 5.06
N ASN A 253 11.96 -2.70 4.78
CA ASN A 253 12.58 -3.47 3.70
C ASN A 253 11.82 -3.35 2.36
N THR A 254 11.31 -2.15 2.06
CA THR A 254 10.41 -1.93 0.92
C THR A 254 11.14 -1.17 -0.18
N LEU A 255 10.91 -1.58 -1.42
CA LEU A 255 11.37 -0.86 -2.62
C LEU A 255 10.28 0.13 -3.06
N ILE A 256 10.62 1.42 -3.09
CA ILE A 256 9.76 2.49 -3.62
C ILE A 256 10.48 3.13 -4.80
N ALA A 257 10.06 2.79 -6.02
CA ALA A 257 10.86 3.12 -7.21
C ALA A 257 10.06 3.62 -8.41
N ASN A 258 10.59 4.58 -9.16
CA ASN A 258 10.03 5.00 -10.44
C ASN A 258 8.55 5.45 -10.37
N ASN A 259 8.09 5.95 -9.22
CA ASN A 259 6.76 6.56 -9.13
C ASN A 259 6.85 8.01 -9.62
N ALA A 260 5.79 8.50 -10.27
CA ALA A 260 5.78 9.88 -10.76
C ALA A 260 5.86 10.87 -9.58
N ALA A 261 5.28 10.52 -8.43
CA ALA A 261 5.43 11.27 -7.18
C ALA A 261 5.26 10.37 -5.94
N PHE A 262 5.67 10.88 -4.78
CA PHE A 262 5.29 10.31 -3.48
C PHE A 262 3.82 10.59 -3.16
N ALA A 263 3.39 11.83 -3.38
CA ALA A 263 2.04 12.30 -3.10
C ALA A 263 1.48 13.07 -4.31
N GLN A 264 0.16 13.22 -4.36
CA GLN A 264 -0.47 13.96 -5.46
C GLN A 264 -0.12 15.45 -5.37
N ALA A 265 -0.03 16.12 -6.53
CA ALA A 265 0.32 17.54 -6.58
C ALA A 265 -0.66 18.45 -5.80
N THR A 266 -1.92 18.04 -5.67
CA THR A 266 -2.94 18.76 -4.91
C THR A 266 -2.78 18.62 -3.39
N LEU A 267 -2.10 17.57 -2.92
CA LEU A 267 -1.84 17.27 -1.51
C LEU A 267 -0.41 16.68 -1.38
N PRO A 268 0.64 17.51 -1.57
CA PRO A 268 2.01 17.01 -1.75
C PRO A 268 2.69 16.57 -0.45
N VAL A 269 2.12 16.91 0.71
CA VAL A 269 2.68 16.60 2.03
C VAL A 269 1.84 15.51 2.70
N TRP A 270 2.47 14.42 3.11
CA TRP A 270 1.82 13.40 3.93
C TRP A 270 1.73 13.85 5.38
N GLN A 271 0.57 13.70 6.02
CA GLN A 271 0.36 14.17 7.39
C GLN A 271 -0.13 13.07 8.37
N PRO A 272 0.59 11.94 8.52
CA PRO A 272 0.24 10.90 9.49
C PRO A 272 0.61 11.34 10.91
N TYR A 273 0.12 10.67 11.95
CA TYR A 273 0.60 10.93 13.31
C TYR A 273 2.02 10.40 13.49
N LYS A 274 2.30 9.23 12.92
CA LYS A 274 3.60 8.59 12.93
C LYS A 274 4.02 8.15 11.55
N LEU A 275 5.26 8.47 11.20
CA LEU A 275 5.93 7.95 10.00
C LEU A 275 7.11 7.08 10.43
N SER A 276 7.08 5.81 10.06
CA SER A 276 8.18 4.87 10.26
C SER A 276 8.72 4.39 8.91
N MET A 277 10.03 4.43 8.71
CA MET A 277 10.66 3.90 7.50
C MET A 277 11.98 3.23 7.86
N ILE A 278 12.11 1.93 7.57
CA ILE A 278 13.23 1.11 8.04
C ILE A 278 13.80 0.31 6.88
N ASP A 279 15.12 0.35 6.71
CA ASP A 279 15.89 -0.47 5.75
C ASP A 279 15.29 -0.48 4.33
N SER A 280 14.69 0.62 3.90
CA SER A 280 13.97 0.71 2.63
C SER A 280 14.78 1.43 1.56
N LEU A 281 14.54 1.07 0.30
CA LEU A 281 15.20 1.66 -0.87
C LEU A 281 14.21 2.55 -1.63
N VAL A 282 14.54 3.83 -1.73
CA VAL A 282 13.76 4.88 -2.37
C VAL A 282 14.54 5.43 -3.55
N VAL A 283 14.10 5.14 -4.77
CA VAL A 283 14.93 5.42 -5.95
C VAL A 283 14.17 5.89 -7.19
N HIS A 284 14.70 6.88 -7.90
CA HIS A 284 14.12 7.39 -9.17
C HIS A 284 12.65 7.84 -9.06
N ASN A 285 12.23 8.39 -7.93
CA ASN A 285 10.89 8.95 -7.81
C ASN A 285 10.88 10.41 -8.31
N GLY A 286 9.83 10.79 -9.04
CA GLY A 286 9.71 12.12 -9.65
C GLY A 286 9.50 13.26 -8.66
N THR A 287 9.30 12.95 -7.38
CA THR A 287 9.34 13.91 -6.25
C THR A 287 10.15 13.33 -5.10
N GLY A 288 10.58 14.17 -4.16
CA GLY A 288 10.99 13.69 -2.83
C GLY A 288 9.80 13.36 -1.93
N LEU A 289 10.10 12.72 -0.79
CA LEU A 289 9.13 12.46 0.26
C LEU A 289 8.99 13.71 1.13
N GLN A 290 7.82 14.33 1.12
CA GLN A 290 7.47 15.43 2.03
C GLN A 290 6.46 14.91 3.06
N ALA A 291 6.79 15.04 4.34
CA ALA A 291 5.93 14.57 5.40
C ALA A 291 5.91 15.56 6.58
N GLY A 292 4.71 15.84 7.08
CA GLY A 292 4.47 16.56 8.32
C GLY A 292 3.83 15.69 9.39
N PRO A 293 4.54 14.71 9.98
CA PRO A 293 4.02 13.91 11.08
C PRO A 293 4.26 14.52 12.46
N LEU A 294 3.61 13.97 13.50
CA LEU A 294 3.92 14.33 14.90
C LEU A 294 5.24 13.66 15.35
N THR A 295 5.43 12.40 14.94
CA THR A 295 6.63 11.63 15.27
C THR A 295 7.21 10.90 14.06
N VAL A 296 8.54 10.80 14.02
CA VAL A 296 9.27 10.05 12.98
C VAL A 296 10.20 8.98 13.55
N TYR A 297 10.34 7.88 12.83
CA TYR A 297 11.39 6.89 13.01
C TYR A 297 11.93 6.44 11.65
N ILE A 298 13.01 7.07 11.20
CA ILE A 298 13.61 6.87 9.86
C ILE A 298 15.00 6.29 10.04
N ASP A 299 15.17 5.00 9.73
CA ASP A 299 16.35 4.21 10.09
C ASP A 299 16.89 3.38 8.92
N GLY A 300 18.16 3.54 8.57
CA GLY A 300 18.83 2.63 7.62
C GLY A 300 18.36 2.72 6.15
N ASN A 301 17.64 3.77 5.77
CA ASN A 301 17.07 3.87 4.42
C ASN A 301 18.05 4.46 3.41
N THR A 302 17.85 4.17 2.13
CA THR A 302 18.60 4.78 1.03
C THR A 302 17.64 5.55 0.11
N PHE A 303 17.84 6.86 0.01
CA PHE A 303 17.18 7.77 -0.91
C PHE A 303 18.16 8.15 -2.03
N HIS A 304 17.99 7.57 -3.21
CA HIS A 304 18.94 7.72 -4.31
C HIS A 304 18.27 8.22 -5.60
N ASP A 305 18.86 9.24 -6.23
CA ASP A 305 18.45 9.72 -7.56
C ASP A 305 16.94 10.03 -7.65
N ASN A 306 16.40 10.63 -6.59
CA ASN A 306 15.03 11.16 -6.58
C ASN A 306 15.09 12.66 -6.87
N ALA A 307 13.95 13.24 -7.28
CA ALA A 307 13.87 14.68 -7.47
C ALA A 307 14.19 15.49 -6.17
N SER A 308 14.05 14.88 -5.00
CA SER A 308 14.56 15.34 -3.71
C SER A 308 14.60 14.14 -2.74
N GLY A 309 15.35 14.22 -1.63
CA GLY A 309 15.36 13.18 -0.60
C GLY A 309 14.14 13.28 0.34
N LEU A 310 14.38 13.49 1.63
CA LEU A 310 13.36 13.58 2.68
C LEU A 310 13.19 15.04 3.16
N THR A 311 11.95 15.54 3.15
CA THR A 311 11.58 16.81 3.81
C THR A 311 10.60 16.54 4.94
N LEU A 312 10.96 16.99 6.14
CA LEU A 312 10.15 16.93 7.35
C LEU A 312 9.67 18.33 7.73
N SER A 313 8.40 18.43 8.10
CA SER A 313 7.77 19.63 8.64
C SER A 313 6.88 19.28 9.83
N ASP A 314 6.29 20.26 10.49
CA ASP A 314 5.24 19.98 11.45
C ASP A 314 3.96 19.53 10.75
N ARG A 315 3.14 18.79 11.48
CA ARG A 315 1.77 18.50 11.07
C ARG A 315 0.93 19.78 11.17
N GLU A 316 0.13 20.06 10.14
CA GLU A 316 -0.81 21.17 10.20
C GLU A 316 -1.94 20.85 11.21
N GLY A 317 -2.41 21.84 11.97
CA GLY A 317 -3.46 21.66 12.99
C GLY A 317 -3.76 22.98 13.70
N LEU A 318 -4.77 23.01 14.60
CA LEU A 318 -5.09 24.24 15.34
C LEU A 318 -3.94 24.69 16.25
N PHE A 319 -3.18 23.71 16.76
CA PHE A 319 -1.99 23.94 17.57
C PHE A 319 -0.83 23.18 16.93
N PRO A 320 0.09 23.86 16.22
CA PRO A 320 1.25 23.20 15.66
C PRO A 320 2.08 22.61 16.81
N VAL A 321 2.28 21.30 16.76
CA VAL A 321 3.18 20.58 17.65
C VAL A 321 4.46 20.31 16.86
N PRO A 322 5.62 20.78 17.33
CA PRO A 322 6.89 20.48 16.69
C PRO A 322 7.06 18.98 16.48
N LEU A 323 7.34 18.57 15.25
CA LEU A 323 7.69 17.19 14.93
C LEU A 323 8.91 16.77 15.76
N THR A 324 8.86 15.59 16.36
CA THR A 324 9.99 14.97 17.09
C THR A 324 10.29 13.57 16.55
N GLY A 325 11.38 12.94 17.00
CA GLY A 325 11.70 11.56 16.64
C GLY A 325 13.15 11.36 16.25
N ILE A 326 13.42 10.31 15.49
CA ILE A 326 14.78 9.89 15.12
C ILE A 326 14.89 9.77 13.59
N VAL A 327 15.95 10.37 13.04
CA VAL A 327 16.41 10.16 11.67
C VAL A 327 17.85 9.70 11.73
N ARG A 328 18.11 8.41 11.51
CA ARG A 328 19.45 7.84 11.68
C ARG A 328 19.89 6.85 10.60
N GLY A 329 21.20 6.79 10.36
CA GLY A 329 21.78 5.75 9.51
C GLY A 329 21.30 5.78 8.05
N ASN A 330 20.70 6.89 7.59
CA ASN A 330 20.15 6.98 6.24
C ASN A 330 21.19 7.48 5.24
N GLN A 331 21.04 7.06 3.99
CA GLN A 331 21.88 7.49 2.87
C GLN A 331 21.05 8.32 1.89
N PHE A 332 21.45 9.56 1.66
CA PHE A 332 20.83 10.49 0.73
C PHE A 332 21.81 10.79 -0.42
N LEU A 333 21.63 10.09 -1.53
CA LEU A 333 22.62 10.00 -2.59
C LEU A 333 22.07 10.63 -3.88
N ALA A 334 22.81 11.56 -4.47
CA ALA A 334 22.56 12.05 -5.83
C ALA A 334 21.12 12.53 -6.08
N ASN A 335 20.43 13.09 -5.08
CA ASN A 335 19.09 13.62 -5.30
C ASN A 335 19.17 15.02 -5.93
N ASP A 336 18.21 15.36 -6.79
CA ASP A 336 18.14 16.69 -7.44
C ASP A 336 17.77 17.81 -6.47
N GLY A 337 17.29 17.45 -5.27
CA GLY A 337 16.95 18.37 -4.18
C GLY A 337 17.93 18.25 -3.02
N ASP A 338 17.46 18.56 -1.82
CA ASP A 338 18.21 18.29 -0.60
C ASP A 338 18.25 16.78 -0.33
N GLY A 339 19.27 16.30 0.38
CA GLY A 339 19.25 14.95 0.94
C GLY A 339 18.22 14.84 2.06
N LEU A 340 18.46 15.57 3.16
CA LEU A 340 17.51 15.71 4.27
C LEU A 340 17.22 17.19 4.53
N ARG A 341 15.94 17.55 4.61
CA ARG A 341 15.48 18.87 5.05
C ARG A 341 14.55 18.74 6.25
N VAL A 342 14.85 19.45 7.33
CA VAL A 342 13.97 19.62 8.49
C VAL A 342 13.56 21.08 8.55
N GLN A 343 12.26 21.34 8.43
CA GLN A 343 11.71 22.68 8.47
C GLN A 343 11.48 23.12 9.92
N PRO A 344 11.85 24.35 10.31
CA PRO A 344 11.44 24.89 11.61
C PRO A 344 9.92 24.90 11.76
N PRO A 345 9.38 24.67 12.97
CA PRO A 345 10.09 24.46 14.24
C PRO A 345 10.35 22.98 14.60
N SER A 346 10.28 22.04 13.65
CA SER A 346 10.49 20.61 13.92
C SER A 346 11.86 20.33 14.57
N THR A 347 11.91 19.42 15.54
CA THR A 347 13.11 19.10 16.36
C THR A 347 13.42 17.60 16.46
N PRO A 348 13.47 16.83 15.35
CA PRO A 348 13.94 15.45 15.40
C PRO A 348 15.44 15.39 15.77
N THR A 349 15.88 14.22 16.26
CA THR A 349 17.31 13.92 16.46
C THR A 349 17.89 13.31 15.19
N VAL A 350 19.00 13.88 14.69
CA VAL A 350 19.65 13.50 13.42
C VAL A 350 21.03 12.90 13.71
N ILE A 351 21.23 11.61 13.39
CA ILE A 351 22.40 10.82 13.80
C ILE A 351 22.93 9.97 12.64
N ASP A 352 24.25 9.89 12.43
CA ASP A 352 24.88 8.93 11.50
C ASP A 352 24.30 8.90 10.08
N ASN A 353 23.81 10.03 9.56
CA ASN A 353 23.29 10.11 8.20
C ASN A 353 24.40 10.49 7.20
N LEU A 354 24.33 9.92 6.00
CA LEU A 354 25.26 10.16 4.90
C LEU A 354 24.54 10.89 3.76
N ALA A 355 25.02 12.07 3.34
CA ALA A 355 24.44 12.84 2.25
C ALA A 355 25.49 13.23 1.18
N LEU A 356 25.43 12.61 0.00
CA LEU A 356 26.45 12.77 -1.04
C LEU A 356 25.86 13.22 -2.36
N ASN A 357 26.56 14.17 -3.00
CA ASN A 357 26.31 14.58 -4.39
C ASN A 357 24.88 15.07 -4.66
N ASN A 358 24.17 15.60 -3.65
CA ASN A 358 22.84 16.16 -3.86
C ASN A 358 22.96 17.57 -4.47
N THR A 359 22.03 17.94 -5.33
CA THR A 359 22.01 19.28 -5.95
C THR A 359 21.57 20.36 -4.96
N GLY A 360 20.81 19.99 -3.92
CA GLY A 360 20.49 20.86 -2.78
C GLY A 360 21.56 20.83 -1.69
N PHE A 361 21.12 21.00 -0.44
CA PHE A 361 21.95 20.73 0.73
C PHE A 361 22.09 19.23 0.95
N GLY A 362 23.19 18.79 1.54
CA GLY A 362 23.29 17.42 2.05
C GLY A 362 22.27 17.21 3.18
N ILE A 363 22.41 17.97 4.26
CA ILE A 363 21.49 18.00 5.40
C ILE A 363 21.20 19.44 5.82
N TYR A 364 19.97 19.89 5.63
CA TYR A 364 19.47 21.18 6.13
C TYR A 364 18.55 20.96 7.32
N ALA A 365 19.05 21.15 8.54
CA ALA A 365 18.29 20.85 9.76
C ALA A 365 18.56 21.88 10.89
N PRO A 366 18.24 23.17 10.70
CA PRO A 366 18.58 24.27 11.62
C PRO A 366 18.05 24.12 13.05
N THR A 367 16.98 23.35 13.26
CA THR A 367 16.30 23.16 14.55
C THR A 367 16.41 21.74 15.10
N ALA A 368 17.06 20.83 14.37
CA ALA A 368 17.22 19.45 14.82
C ALA A 368 18.22 19.33 15.97
N PHE A 369 18.06 18.29 16.79
CA PHE A 369 19.11 17.89 17.72
C PHE A 369 20.19 17.12 16.95
N ASP A 370 21.42 17.62 16.99
CA ASP A 370 22.57 16.92 16.44
C ASP A 370 23.00 15.79 17.37
N GLY A 371 22.78 14.55 16.95
CA GLY A 371 23.24 13.39 17.70
C GLY A 371 24.60 12.85 17.24
N GLY A 372 25.27 13.53 16.30
CA GLY A 372 26.62 13.22 15.84
C GLY A 372 26.69 12.22 14.68
N GLY A 373 27.91 12.07 14.13
CA GLY A 373 28.23 11.07 13.10
C GLY A 373 27.70 11.35 11.69
N ASN A 374 27.02 12.48 11.49
CA ASN A 374 26.53 12.89 10.18
C ASN A 374 27.69 13.24 9.23
N VAL A 375 27.55 12.87 7.95
CA VAL A 375 28.54 13.12 6.90
C VAL A 375 27.83 13.69 5.69
N ALA A 376 28.30 14.83 5.18
CA ALA A 376 27.82 15.38 3.93
C ALA A 376 28.95 15.96 3.09
N ARG A 377 29.02 15.60 1.81
CA ARG A 377 30.06 16.08 0.89
C ARG A 377 29.55 16.22 -0.55
N ASN A 378 30.20 17.10 -1.29
CA ASN A 378 29.93 17.37 -2.70
C ASN A 378 28.47 17.75 -3.01
N ASN A 379 27.77 18.35 -2.03
CA ASN A 379 26.42 18.85 -2.24
C ASN A 379 26.49 20.30 -2.74
N THR A 380 25.66 20.67 -3.72
CA THR A 380 25.85 21.93 -4.45
C THR A 380 25.45 23.17 -3.62
N ALA A 381 24.37 23.11 -2.85
CA ALA A 381 23.93 24.25 -2.02
C ALA A 381 24.71 24.36 -0.69
N GLY A 382 25.30 23.25 -0.22
CA GLY A 382 26.08 23.18 1.00
C GLY A 382 25.98 21.81 1.66
N ASN A 383 26.90 21.50 2.57
CA ASN A 383 26.93 20.20 3.22
C ASN A 383 25.90 20.11 4.35
N CYS A 384 26.11 20.84 5.45
CA CYS A 384 25.23 20.77 6.61
C CYS A 384 24.88 22.16 7.18
N VAL A 385 23.62 22.30 7.61
CA VAL A 385 23.10 23.49 8.31
C VAL A 385 22.36 23.02 9.56
N GLY A 386 22.65 23.65 10.71
CA GLY A 386 22.01 23.33 12.00
C GLY A 386 22.63 22.18 12.78
N ILE A 387 23.33 21.28 12.09
CA ILE A 387 24.03 20.14 12.66
C ILE A 387 25.50 20.10 12.20
N VAL A 388 26.33 19.36 12.92
CA VAL A 388 27.74 19.16 12.59
C VAL A 388 27.90 17.94 11.67
N CYS A 389 28.66 18.14 10.59
CA CYS A 389 29.04 17.05 9.70
C CYS A 389 30.55 16.88 9.61
N ALA A 390 31.02 15.63 9.66
CA ALA A 390 32.42 15.30 9.48
C ALA A 390 32.85 15.54 8.03
N ARG A 391 34.14 15.84 7.83
CA ARG A 391 34.71 16.17 6.51
C ARG A 391 35.24 14.96 5.71
N HIS A 392 35.07 13.73 6.17
CA HIS A 392 35.87 12.58 5.71
C HIS A 392 35.50 12.04 4.31
#